data_AF-A0A9E2V159-F1
#
_entry.id   AF-A0A9E2V159-F1
#
_cell.length_a   1.000
_cell.length_b   1.000
_cell.length_c   1.000
_cell.angle_alpha   90.00
_cell.angle_beta   90.00
_cell.angle_gamma   90.00
#
_symmetry.space_group_name_H-M   'P 1'
#
loop_
_entity.id
_entity.type
_entity.pdbx_description
1 polymer ?
#
loop_
_entity_poly.entity_id
_entity_poly.type
_entity_poly.pdbx_seq_one_letter_code
_entity_poly.pdbx_strand_id
1 'polypeptide(L)'
;MRVAIVAPSPVPFAPGGAETLWSGLYRELDERTEHDVELLKIPIREQTLAEVMAAYQTFASLDLSQFDLLVTGKYPAWMVRHP
;
A
#
# COMPACT_ATOMS: atom_id res chain seq x y z
N MET A 1 4.56 -10.92 -14.15
CA MET A 1 5.19 -9.72 -13.55
C MET A 1 4.97 -9.78 -12.06
N ARG A 2 5.91 -9.30 -11.26
CA ARG A 2 5.73 -9.10 -9.82
C ARG A 2 5.07 -7.75 -9.60
N VAL A 3 3.89 -7.76 -9.01
CA VAL A 3 3.05 -6.58 -8.80
C VAL A 3 2.87 -6.37 -7.30
N ALA A 4 3.18 -5.18 -6.80
CA ALA A 4 2.85 -4.82 -5.43
C ALA A 4 1.68 -3.83 -5.37
N ILE A 5 0.66 -4.17 -4.59
CA ILE A 5 -0.37 -3.24 -4.15
C ILE A 5 0.08 -2.66 -2.81
N VAL A 6 0.40 -1.37 -2.78
CA VAL A 6 0.95 -0.71 -1.59
C VAL A 6 -0.07 0.25 -1.01
N ALA A 7 -0.48 -0.02 0.23
CA ALA A 7 -1.54 0.72 0.91
C ALA A 7 -1.24 0.90 2.40
N PRO A 8 -1.75 1.96 3.05
CA PRO A 8 -1.65 2.08 4.50
C PRO A 8 -2.68 1.21 5.21
N SER A 9 -2.36 0.85 6.45
CA SER A 9 -3.26 0.22 7.41
C SER A 9 -3.31 1.11 8.66
N PRO A 10 -4.48 1.65 9.03
CA PRO A 10 -4.56 2.55 10.19
C PRO A 10 -4.25 1.80 11.49
N VAL A 11 -3.68 2.53 12.45
CA VAL A 11 -3.44 2.09 13.83
C VAL A 11 -4.12 3.08 14.79
N PRO A 12 -5.17 2.67 15.52
CA PRO A 12 -5.73 1.31 15.58
C PRO A 12 -6.38 0.87 14.26
N PHE A 13 -6.37 -0.44 14.01
CA PHE A 13 -6.98 -1.00 12.80
C PHE A 13 -8.50 -0.81 12.84
N ALA A 14 -9.04 -0.30 11.73
CA ALA A 14 -10.47 -0.15 11.50
C ALA A 14 -10.79 -0.58 10.07
N PRO A 15 -11.66 -1.58 9.85
CA PRO A 15 -12.08 -1.94 8.51
C PRO A 15 -12.95 -0.83 7.91
N GLY A 16 -12.68 -0.46 6.67
CA GLY A 16 -13.47 0.52 5.93
C GLY A 16 -13.42 0.31 4.42
N GLY A 17 -13.92 1.29 3.67
CA GLY A 17 -13.97 1.21 2.20
C GLY A 17 -12.61 1.04 1.54
N ALA A 18 -11.54 1.59 2.15
CA ALA A 18 -10.18 1.39 1.68
C ALA A 18 -9.76 -0.09 1.82
N GLU A 19 -10.02 -0.71 2.96
CA GLU A 19 -9.73 -2.13 3.20
C GLU A 19 -10.49 -3.03 2.22
N THR A 20 -11.78 -2.72 1.98
CA THR A 20 -12.58 -3.44 0.97
C THR A 20 -11.99 -3.28 -0.44
N LEU A 21 -11.59 -2.06 -0.81
CA LEU A 21 -10.98 -1.79 -2.12
C LEU A 21 -9.69 -2.58 -2.31
N TRP A 22 -8.76 -2.51 -1.36
CA TRP A 22 -7.45 -3.15 -1.50
C TRP A 22 -7.54 -4.66 -1.51
N SER A 23 -8.34 -5.25 -0.63
CA SER A 23 -8.55 -6.70 -0.61
C SER A 23 -9.27 -7.19 -1.86
N GLY A 24 -10.26 -6.44 -2.34
CA GLY A 24 -10.95 -6.74 -3.60
C GLY A 24 -10.02 -6.68 -4.80
N LEU A 25 -9.22 -5.62 -4.91
CA LEU A 25 -8.26 -5.45 -6.00
C LEU A 25 -7.18 -6.53 -6.00
N TYR A 26 -6.62 -6.85 -4.83
CA TYR A 26 -5.69 -7.96 -4.66
C TYR A 26 -6.30 -9.25 -5.19
N ARG A 27 -7.51 -9.60 -4.73
CA ARG A 27 -8.18 -10.83 -5.16
C ARG A 27 -8.40 -10.88 -6.67
N GLU A 28 -8.91 -9.81 -7.28
CA GLU A 28 -9.17 -9.81 -8.72
C GLU A 28 -7.88 -9.90 -9.54
N LEU A 29 -6.78 -9.28 -9.10
CA LEU A 29 -5.50 -9.35 -9.80
C LEU A 29 -4.82 -10.72 -9.61
N ASP A 30 -4.78 -11.22 -8.38
CA ASP A 30 -4.15 -12.49 -8.01
C ASP A 30 -4.89 -13.70 -8.62
N GLU A 31 -6.23 -13.70 -8.60
CA GLU A 31 -7.01 -14.86 -9.05
C GLU A 31 -7.31 -14.86 -10.56
N ARG A 32 -7.28 -13.70 -11.24
CA ARG A 32 -7.70 -13.58 -12.65
C ARG A 32 -6.59 -13.24 -13.62
N THR A 33 -5.35 -13.09 -13.15
CA THR A 33 -4.20 -12.81 -14.03
C THR A 33 -3.08 -13.80 -13.78
N GLU A 34 -2.06 -13.79 -14.63
CA GLU A 34 -0.84 -14.59 -14.47
C GLU A 34 0.25 -13.86 -13.66
N HIS A 35 -0.09 -12.74 -13.02
CA HIS A 35 0.86 -11.93 -12.26
C HIS A 35 1.06 -12.49 -10.85
N ASP A 36 2.27 -12.31 -10.32
CA ASP A 36 2.61 -12.58 -8.92
C ASP A 36 2.29 -11.32 -8.13
N VAL A 37 1.19 -11.33 -7.36
CA VAL A 37 0.65 -10.12 -6.72
C VAL A 37 0.85 -10.16 -5.22
N GLU A 38 1.42 -9.10 -4.65
CA GLU A 38 1.58 -8.93 -3.20
C GLU A 38 0.79 -7.71 -2.70
N LEU A 39 0.01 -7.89 -1.63
CA LEU A 39 -0.66 -6.78 -0.94
C LEU A 39 0.14 -6.35 0.30
N LEU A 40 0.82 -5.21 0.19
CA LEU A 40 1.65 -4.63 1.25
C LEU A 40 0.86 -3.56 2.03
N LYS A 41 0.35 -3.95 3.20
CA LYS A 41 -0.39 -3.07 4.13
C LYS A 41 0.52 -2.52 5.23
N ILE A 42 0.98 -1.28 5.10
CA ILE A 42 1.93 -0.67 6.04
C ILE A 42 1.18 -0.01 7.21
N PRO A 43 1.44 -0.39 8.47
CA PRO A 43 0.79 0.21 9.63
C PRO A 43 1.19 1.67 9.80
N ILE A 44 0.22 2.56 9.99
CA ILE A 44 0.44 3.99 10.21
C ILE A 44 -0.41 4.51 11.37
N ARG A 45 0.15 5.47 12.11
CA ARG A 45 -0.64 6.36 12.96
C ARG A 45 -0.83 7.68 12.22
N GLU A 46 -1.97 8.33 12.44
CA GLU A 46 -2.34 9.55 11.73
C GLU A 46 -3.15 10.53 12.60
N GLN A 47 -3.00 10.46 13.94
CA GLN A 47 -3.73 11.30 14.89
C GLN A 47 -3.07 12.68 15.06
N THR A 48 -1.79 12.78 14.74
CA THR A 48 -1.04 14.06 14.77
C THR A 48 -0.33 14.33 13.45
N LEU A 49 -0.04 15.60 13.19
CA LEU A 49 0.75 15.99 12.02
C LEU A 49 2.11 15.29 11.98
N ALA A 50 2.77 15.14 13.12
CA ALA A 50 4.07 14.45 13.19
C ALA A 50 3.96 12.98 12.77
N GLU A 51 2.90 12.28 13.19
CA GLU A 51 2.63 10.90 12.78
C GLU A 51 2.33 10.80 11.29
N VAL A 52 1.55 11.73 10.74
CA VAL A 52 1.28 11.79 9.29
C VAL A 52 2.58 11.99 8.51
N MET A 53 3.43 12.93 8.93
CA MET A 53 4.72 13.18 8.29
C MET A 53 5.66 11.97 8.39
N ALA A 54 5.69 11.29 9.54
CA ALA A 54 6.45 10.05 9.70
C ALA A 54 5.93 8.95 8.78
N ALA A 55 4.60 8.83 8.61
CA ALA A 55 4.00 7.88 7.69
C ALA A 55 4.43 8.15 6.23
N TYR A 56 4.43 9.41 5.78
CA TYR A 56 4.98 9.79 4.47
C TYR A 56 6.46 9.41 4.32
N GLN A 57 7.28 9.65 5.33
CA GLN A 57 8.69 9.27 5.32
C GLN A 57 8.87 7.75 5.19
N THR A 58 8.08 6.96 5.92
CA THR A 58 8.08 5.51 5.83
C THR A 58 7.84 5.06 4.39
N PHE A 59 6.76 5.52 3.74
CA PHE A 59 6.45 5.14 2.35
C PHE A 59 7.52 5.61 1.36
N ALA A 60 8.05 6.82 1.53
CA ALA A 60 9.12 7.35 0.68
C ALA A 60 10.43 6.54 0.76
N SER A 61 10.63 5.79 1.85
CA SER A 61 11.83 5.00 2.14
C SER A 61 11.71 3.51 1.80
N LEU A 62 10.54 3.05 1.36
CA LEU A 62 10.35 1.65 0.96
C LEU A 62 11.18 1.33 -0.28
N ASP A 63 12.00 0.28 -0.19
CA ASP A 63 12.63 -0.33 -1.36
C ASP A 63 11.66 -1.33 -1.99
N LEU A 64 11.17 -0.96 -3.17
CA LEU A 64 10.21 -1.75 -3.96
C LEU A 64 10.79 -2.13 -5.33
N SER A 65 12.11 -2.08 -5.48
CA SER A 65 12.82 -2.35 -6.74
C SER A 65 12.64 -3.78 -7.27
N GLN A 66 12.22 -4.72 -6.42
CA GLN A 66 11.94 -6.10 -6.79
C GLN A 66 10.63 -6.31 -7.55
N PHE A 67 9.75 -5.30 -7.56
CA PHE A 67 8.46 -5.36 -8.26
C PHE A 67 8.60 -4.72 -9.64
N ASP A 68 7.92 -5.29 -10.63
CA ASP A 68 7.88 -4.74 -11.98
C ASP A 68 6.85 -3.62 -12.10
N LEU A 69 5.82 -3.62 -11.25
CA LEU A 69 4.74 -2.65 -11.26
C LEU A 69 4.20 -2.40 -9.85
N LEU A 70 3.90 -1.13 -9.56
CA LEU A 70 3.22 -0.74 -8.33
C LEU A 70 1.80 -0.25 -8.59
N VAL A 71 0.87 -0.75 -7.78
CA VAL A 71 -0.46 -0.15 -7.64
C VAL A 71 -0.51 0.51 -6.27
N THR A 72 -0.71 1.83 -6.23
CA THR A 72 -0.79 2.55 -4.97
C THR A 72 -1.85 3.65 -5.02
N GLY A 73 -2.30 4.06 -3.85
CA GLY A 73 -3.27 5.13 -3.68
C GLY A 73 -3.55 5.36 -2.20
N LYS A 74 -4.38 6.38 -1.91
CA LYS A 74 -4.60 6.97 -0.59
C LYS A 74 -3.28 7.48 0.04
N TYR A 75 -3.34 8.65 0.67
CA TYR A 75 -2.21 9.09 1.48
C TYR A 75 -1.96 8.08 2.63
N PRO A 76 -0.70 7.78 2.98
CA PRO A 76 0.56 8.30 2.43
C PRO A 76 1.18 7.39 1.36
N ALA A 77 0.52 6.31 0.92
CA ALA A 77 1.14 5.27 0.12
C ALA A 77 1.61 5.73 -1.27
N TRP A 78 0.92 6.67 -1.89
CA TRP A 78 1.36 7.33 -3.13
C TRP A 78 2.74 8.01 -3.09
N MET A 79 3.36 8.17 -1.92
CA MET A 79 4.71 8.72 -1.77
C MET A 79 5.83 7.69 -2.03
N VAL A 80 5.48 6.43 -2.31
CA VAL A 80 6.46 5.41 -2.73
C VAL A 80 7.23 5.85 -3.97
N ARG A 81 8.45 5.33 -4.11
CA ARG A 81 9.29 5.53 -5.30
C ARG A 81 9.47 4.19 -6.00
N HIS A 82 9.40 4.21 -7.33
CA HIS A 82 9.59 3.04 -8.18
C HIS A 82 10.34 3.47 -9.46
N PRO A 83 11.30 2.67 -9.96
CA PRO A 83 12.09 2.99 -11.16
C PRO A 83 11.28 3.19 -12.44
#